data_AF-V8CYU9-F1
#
_entry.id   AF-V8CYU9-F1
#
_cell.length_a   1.000
_cell.length_b   1.000
_cell.length_c   1.000
_cell.angle_alpha   90.00
_cell.angle_beta   90.00
_cell.angle_gamma   90.00
#
_symmetry.space_group_name_H-M   'P 1'
#
loop_
_entity.id
_entity.type
_entity.pdbx_description
1 polymer ?
#
loop_
_entity_poly.entity_id
_entity_poly.type
_entity_poly.pdbx_seq_one_letter_code
_entity_poly.pdbx_strand_id
1 'polypeptide(L)' 'MGSHAMIVSRELGIACTAGVPAATRRIPDGALVEVDGSKGTVTILELP' A
#
# COMPACT_ATOMS: atom_id res chain seq x y z
N MET A 1 16.23 1.09 2.38
CA MET A 1 14.99 1.89 2.21
C MET A 1 14.33 2.08 3.57
N GLY A 2 13.86 3.28 3.88
CA GLY A 2 13.25 3.63 5.18
C GLY A 2 12.56 4.99 5.11
N SER A 3 11.50 5.09 4.28
CA SER A 3 10.71 6.32 4.21
C SER A 3 9.94 6.55 5.51
N HIS A 4 9.51 7.80 5.73
CA HIS A 4 8.69 8.18 6.88
C HIS A 4 7.50 7.22 7.09
N ALA A 5 6.77 6.90 6.01
CA ALA A 5 5.64 5.97 6.08
C ALA A 5 6.04 4.56 6.53
N MET A 6 7.16 4.00 6.03
CA MET A 6 7.58 2.65 6.41
C MET A 6 7.99 2.53 7.87
N ILE A 7 8.61 3.57 8.44
CA ILE A 7 9.05 3.55 9.84
C ILE A 7 7.83 3.59 10.74
N VAL A 8 6.94 4.56 10.53
CA VAL A 8 5.72 4.73 11.32
C VAL A 8 4.82 3.50 11.21
N SER A 9 4.66 2.90 10.01
CA SER A 9 3.87 1.67 9.85
C SER A 9 4.41 0.49 10.65
N ARG A 10 5.74 0.35 10.79
CA ARG A 10 6.36 -0.71 11.60
C ARG A 10 6.09 -0.51 13.09
N GLU A 11 6.17 0.74 13.56
CA GLU A 11 5.86 1.10 14.95
C GLU A 11 4.38 0.83 15.29
N LEU A 12 3.49 1.05 14.33
CA LEU A 12 2.04 0.83 14.49
C LEU A 12 1.60 -0.63 14.22
N GLY A 13 2.48 -1.49 13.73
CA GLY A 13 2.13 -2.87 13.37
C GLY A 13 1.20 -2.97 12.15
N ILE A 14 1.21 -1.98 11.26
CA ILE A 14 0.35 -1.91 10.07
C ILE A 14 1.15 -2.34 8.83
N ALA A 15 0.54 -3.17 7.98
CA ALA A 15 1.14 -3.55 6.70
C ALA A 15 1.36 -2.32 5.80
N CYS A 16 2.55 -2.21 5.20
CA CYS A 16 2.92 -1.07 4.35
C CYS A 16 3.74 -1.54 3.15
N THR A 17 3.36 -1.04 1.97
CA THR A 17 4.11 -1.21 0.72
C THR A 17 4.35 0.18 0.12
N ALA A 18 5.61 0.52 -0.19
CA ALA A 18 5.94 1.79 -0.84
C ALA A 18 6.76 1.56 -2.11
N GLY A 19 6.76 2.57 -2.99
CA GLY A 19 7.41 2.47 -4.31
C GLY A 19 6.57 1.76 -5.37
N VAL A 20 5.24 1.63 -5.16
CA VAL A 20 4.33 1.07 -6.17
C VAL A 20 4.20 2.06 -7.34
N PRO A 21 4.65 1.69 -8.55
CA PRO A 21 4.68 2.62 -9.68
C PRO A 21 3.29 3.14 -10.05
N ALA A 22 3.18 4.47 -10.13
CA ALA A 22 1.96 5.19 -10.49
C ALA A 22 0.72 4.80 -9.65
N ALA A 23 0.90 4.36 -8.40
CA ALA A 23 -0.19 3.86 -7.56
C ALA A 23 -1.38 4.83 -7.47
N THR A 24 -1.09 6.11 -7.19
CA THR A 24 -2.11 7.17 -7.07
C THR A 24 -2.86 7.50 -8.37
N ARG A 25 -2.36 7.03 -9.53
CA ARG A 25 -3.06 7.17 -10.83
C ARG A 25 -3.83 5.91 -11.22
N ARG A 26 -3.47 4.77 -10.63
CA ARG A 26 -4.00 3.44 -10.98
C ARG A 26 -5.10 2.99 -10.02
N ILE A 27 -5.06 3.44 -8.78
CA ILE A 27 -6.02 3.09 -7.74
C ILE A 27 -7.03 4.25 -7.66
N PRO A 28 -8.28 4.07 -8.08
CA PRO A 28 -9.30 5.10 -7.94
C PRO A 28 -9.76 5.22 -6.49
N ASP A 29 -10.24 6.41 -6.13
CA ASP A 29 -10.84 6.64 -4.81
C ASP A 29 -12.05 5.72 -4.61
N GLY A 30 -12.19 5.14 -3.42
CA GLY A 30 -13.27 4.21 -3.10
C GLY A 30 -13.01 2.74 -3.48
N ALA A 31 -11.91 2.43 -4.19
CA ALA A 31 -11.55 1.04 -4.48
C ALA A 31 -11.18 0.26 -3.19
N LEU A 32 -11.62 -0.98 -3.11
CA LEU A 32 -11.17 -1.92 -2.08
C LEU A 32 -9.83 -2.55 -2.50
N VAL A 33 -8.83 -2.48 -1.64
CA VAL A 33 -7.49 -2.99 -1.93
C VAL A 33 -6.94 -3.88 -0.81
N GLU A 34 -6.20 -4.92 -1.20
CA GLU A 34 -5.38 -5.73 -0.31
C GLU A 34 -3.92 -5.28 -0.42
N VAL A 35 -3.25 -5.18 0.74
CA VAL A 35 -1.83 -4.83 0.83
C VAL A 35 -1.07 -5.96 1.52
N ASP A 36 -0.18 -6.63 0.79
CA ASP A 36 0.75 -7.63 1.34
C ASP A 36 2.11 -6.97 1.54
N GLY A 37 2.38 -6.56 2.79
CA GLY A 37 3.65 -5.94 3.18
C GLY A 37 4.84 -6.90 3.20
N SER A 38 4.62 -8.22 3.16
CA SER A 38 5.69 -9.22 3.12
C SER A 38 6.19 -9.45 1.69
N LYS A 39 5.28 -9.45 0.72
CA LYS A 39 5.60 -9.58 -0.71
C LYS A 39 5.82 -8.23 -1.40
N GLY A 40 5.41 -7.12 -0.76
CA GLY A 40 5.46 -5.78 -1.34
C GLY A 40 4.47 -5.61 -2.49
N THR A 41 3.31 -6.25 -2.41
CA THR A 41 2.27 -6.22 -3.46
C THR A 41 1.02 -5.50 -2.99
N VAL A 42 0.32 -4.88 -3.95
CA VAL A 42 -1.00 -4.25 -3.74
C VAL A 42 -1.94 -4.79 -4.81
N THR A 43 -3.09 -5.31 -4.38
CA THR A 43 -4.10 -5.92 -5.26
C THR A 43 -5.42 -5.18 -5.10
N ILE A 44 -6.07 -4.81 -6.22
CA ILE A 44 -7.42 -4.25 -6.19
C ILE A 44 -8.39 -5.42 -6.12
N LEU A 45 -9.25 -5.43 -5.10
CA LEU A 45 -10.28 -6.45 -4.89
C LEU A 45 -11.63 -6.03 -5.51
N GLU A 46 -11.96 -4.74 -5.43
CA GLU A 46 -13.21 -4.17 -5.95
C GLU A 46 -12.99 -2.72 -6.42
N LEU A 47 -13.68 -2.34 -7.50
CA LEU A 47 -13.72 -0.97 -7.99
C LEU A 47 -15.02 -0.30 -7.51
N PRO A 48 -15.01 1.03 -7.28
CA PRO A 48 -16.20 1.78 -6.87
C PRO A 48 -17.33 1.72 -7.89
#